data_AF-A0A2T5K819-F1
#
_entry.id   AF-A0A2T5K819-F1
#
_cell.length_a   1.000
_cell.length_b   1.000
_cell.length_c   1.000
_cell.angle_alpha   90.00
_cell.angle_beta   90.00
_cell.angle_gamma   90.00
#
_symmetry.space_group_name_H-M   'P 1'
#
loop_
_entity.id
_entity.type
_entity.pdbx_description
1 polymer ?
#
loop_
_entity_poly.entity_id
_entity_poly.type
_entity_poly.pdbx_seq_one_letter_code
_entity_poly.pdbx_strand_id
1 'polypeptide(L)' 'MTLRRRTVEHVFGTLKARMGTTHFLTRRLKNVRTEMALNVLAYNMKRMISLIGARRLMEAIPG' A
#
# COMPACT_ATOMS: atom_id res chain seq x y z
N MET A 1 5.48 15.55 -16.38
CA MET A 1 5.18 14.11 -16.23
C MET A 1 6.26 13.31 -15.47
N THR A 2 7.52 13.76 -15.42
CA THR A 2 8.65 13.06 -14.76
C THR A 2 8.55 13.00 -13.24
N LEU A 3 8.00 14.04 -12.61
CA LEU A 3 7.89 14.12 -11.14
C LEU A 3 6.98 13.02 -10.57
N ARG A 4 5.82 12.77 -11.20
CA ARG A 4 4.88 11.72 -10.76
C ARG A 4 5.50 10.32 -10.83
N ARG A 5 6.31 10.03 -11.86
CA ARG A 5 7.03 8.75 -11.99
C ARG A 5 7.98 8.53 -10.81
N ARG A 6 8.80 9.53 -10.48
CA ARG A 6 9.74 9.45 -9.35
C ARG A 6 9.04 9.23 -8.00
N THR A 7 7.90 9.91 -7.78
CA THR A 7 7.14 9.74 -6.53
C THR A 7 6.54 8.34 -6.39
N VAL A 8 6.01 7.76 -7.47
CA VAL A 8 5.40 6.42 -7.41
C VAL A 8 6.44 5.31 -7.37
N GLU A 9 7.60 5.49 -8.02
CA GLU A 9 8.70 4.50 -8.02
C GLU A 9 9.13 4.12 -6.59
N HIS A 10 9.25 5.11 -5.70
CA HIS A 10 9.59 4.85 -4.30
C HIS A 10 8.51 4.03 -3.57
N VAL A 11 7.23 4.33 -3.83
CA VAL A 11 6.10 3.58 -3.26
C VAL A 11 6.13 2.13 -3.75
N PHE A 12 6.31 1.93 -5.05
CA PHE A 12 6.40 0.60 -5.65
C PHE A 12 7.60 -0.19 -5.15
N GLY A 13 8.76 0.47 -4.96
CA GLY A 13 9.94 -0.17 -4.35
C GLY A 13 9.66 -0.65 -2.93
N THR A 14 8.99 0.19 -2.11
CA THR A 14 8.62 -0.16 -0.74
C THR A 14 7.62 -1.30 -0.69
N LEU A 15 6.59 -1.28 -1.56
CA LEU A 15 5.60 -2.35 -1.65
C LEU A 15 6.25 -3.68 -2.02
N LYS A 16 7.07 -3.71 -3.07
CA LYS A 16 7.80 -4.93 -3.49
C LYS A 16 8.72 -5.46 -2.40
N ALA A 17 9.49 -4.58 -1.76
CA ALA A 17 10.38 -4.99 -0.67
C ALA A 17 9.62 -5.62 0.52
N ARG A 18 8.41 -5.12 0.84
CA ARG A 18 7.57 -5.66 1.91
C ARG A 18 6.82 -6.93 1.53
N MET A 19 6.36 -7.03 0.28
CA MET A 19 5.77 -8.26 -0.26
C MET A 19 6.81 -9.39 -0.28
N GLY A 20 8.09 -9.04 -0.37
CA GLY A 20 9.20 -9.97 -0.51
C GLY A 20 9.40 -10.39 -1.97
N THR A 21 10.35 -11.28 -2.20
CA THR A 21 10.61 -11.89 -3.51
C THR A 21 9.70 -13.09 -3.80
N THR A 22 8.61 -13.23 -3.03
CA THR A 22 7.67 -14.34 -3.13
C THR A 22 6.61 -14.06 -4.19
N HIS A 23 6.01 -15.14 -4.72
CA HIS A 23 4.87 -15.03 -5.63
C HIS A 23 3.61 -14.63 -4.86
N PHE A 24 2.63 -14.07 -5.58
CA PHE A 24 1.29 -13.90 -5.03
C PHE A 24 0.76 -15.23 -4.51
N LEU A 25 0.12 -15.17 -3.35
CA LEU A 25 -0.44 -16.36 -2.68
C LEU A 25 -1.69 -16.87 -3.42
N THR A 26 -2.38 -15.97 -4.13
CA THR A 26 -3.61 -16.29 -4.83
C THR A 26 -3.41 -16.59 -6.31
N ARG A 27 -4.29 -17.42 -6.88
CA ARG A 27 -4.34 -17.72 -8.31
C ARG A 27 -5.51 -16.99 -8.98
N ARG A 28 -5.38 -16.75 -10.29
CA ARG A 28 -6.31 -16.00 -11.15
C ARG A 28 -6.31 -14.48 -10.89
N LEU A 29 -6.48 -13.69 -11.95
CA LEU A 29 -6.32 -12.22 -11.91
C LEU A 29 -7.25 -11.52 -10.91
N LYS A 30 -8.49 -12.01 -10.74
CA LYS A 30 -9.45 -11.43 -9.79
C LYS A 30 -8.92 -11.46 -8.34
N ASN A 31 -8.32 -12.58 -7.95
CA ASN A 31 -7.83 -12.78 -6.59
C ASN A 31 -6.50 -12.03 -6.40
N VAL A 32 -5.59 -12.12 -7.38
CA VAL A 32 -4.31 -11.38 -7.37
C VAL A 32 -4.53 -9.88 -7.28
N ARG A 33 -5.55 -9.34 -7.97
CA ARG A 33 -5.92 -7.93 -7.86
C ARG A 33 -6.35 -7.56 -6.44
N THR A 34 -7.08 -8.44 -5.77
CA THR A 34 -7.50 -8.23 -4.39
C THR A 34 -6.31 -8.26 -3.44
N GLU A 35 -5.40 -9.22 -3.62
CA GLU A 35 -4.15 -9.32 -2.86
C GLU A 35 -3.27 -8.07 -3.03
N MET A 36 -3.10 -7.58 -4.27
CA MET A 36 -2.41 -6.32 -4.54
C MET A 36 -3.11 -5.13 -3.88
N ALA A 37 -4.45 -5.06 -3.92
CA ALA A 37 -5.21 -3.99 -3.28
C ALA A 37 -5.01 -3.97 -1.75
N LEU A 38 -4.97 -5.14 -1.11
CA LEU A 38 -4.69 -5.25 0.32
C LEU A 38 -3.27 -4.78 0.68
N ASN A 39 -2.27 -5.13 -0.14
CA ASN A 39 -0.90 -4.64 0.04
C ASN A 39 -0.82 -3.10 -0.05
N VAL A 40 -1.49 -2.51 -1.05
CA VAL A 40 -1.58 -1.05 -1.21
C VAL A 40 -2.31 -0.41 -0.02
N LEU A 41 -3.40 -1.01 0.45
CA LEU A 41 -4.14 -0.52 1.62
C LEU A 41 -3.27 -0.52 2.88
N ALA A 42 -2.55 -1.62 3.14
CA ALA A 42 -1.63 -1.72 4.27
C ALA A 42 -0.50 -0.68 4.19
N TYR A 43 0.06 -0.44 3.00
CA TYR A 43 1.03 0.64 2.79
C TYR A 43 0.42 2.01 3.14
N ASN A 44 -0.77 2.31 2.63
CA ASN A 44 -1.45 3.58 2.87
C ASN A 44 -1.75 3.79 4.36
N MET A 45 -2.27 2.77 5.05
CA MET A 45 -2.51 2.84 6.50
C MET A 45 -1.22 3.12 7.26
N LYS A 46 -0.13 2.37 6.98
CA LYS A 46 1.16 2.58 7.64
C LYS A 46 1.73 3.97 7.36
N ARG A 47 1.61 4.46 6.12
CA ARG A 47 2.01 5.81 5.74
C ARG A 47 1.20 6.87 6.49
N MET A 48 -0.12 6.70 6.57
CA MET A 48 -0.97 7.66 7.28
C MET A 48 -0.68 7.70 8.77
N ILE A 49 -0.49 6.53 9.41
CA ILE A 49 -0.08 6.46 10.81
C ILE A 49 1.25 7.21 11.03
N SER A 50 2.23 7.07 10.13
CA SER A 50 3.49 7.82 10.22
C SER A 50 3.34 9.33 10.02
N LEU A 51 2.36 9.78 9.22
CA LEU A 51 2.17 11.21 8.91
C LEU A 51 1.35 11.94 9.98
N ILE A 52 0.29 11.33 10.50
CA ILE A 52 -0.67 12.01 11.40
C ILE A 52 -0.86 11.31 12.75
N GLY A 53 -0.29 10.11 12.94
CA GLY A 53 -0.48 9.30 14.13
C GLY A 53 -1.78 8.47 14.10
N ALA A 54 -1.78 7.34 14.82
CA ALA A 54 -2.90 6.40 14.81
C ALA A 54 -4.20 7.00 15.38
N ARG A 55 -4.10 7.81 16.45
CA ARG A 55 -5.27 8.42 17.09
C ARG A 55 -6.03 9.36 16.14
N ARG A 56 -5.32 10.31 15.52
CA ARG A 56 -5.92 11.27 14.58
C ARG A 56 -6.47 10.57 13.34
N LEU A 57 -5.83 9.48 12.91
CA LEU A 57 -6.35 8.67 11.81
C LEU A 57 -7.69 8.02 12.16
N MET A 58 -7.83 7.45 13.37
CA MET A 58 -9.08 6.85 13.82
C MET A 58 -10.20 7.88 13.96
N GLU A 59 -9.90 9.07 14.49
CA GLU A 59 -10.86 10.18 14.60
C GLU A 59 -11.35 10.67 13.23
N ALA A 60 -10.55 10.49 12.16
CA ALA A 60 -10.89 10.90 10.81
C ALA A 60 -11.72 9.86 10.02
N ILE A 61 -11.89 8.64 10.53
CA ILE A 61 -12.72 7.61 9.89
C ILE A 61 -14.17 7.83 10.33
N PRO A 62 -15.09 8.18 9.41
CA PRO A 62 -16.50 8.23 9.74
C PRO A 62 -17.01 6.81 10.05
N GLY A 63 -17.76 6.70 11.15
CA GLY A 63 -18.45 5.47 11.55
C GLY A 63 -19.64 5.15 10.66
#